data_AF-A0A4C1VAX0-F1
#
_entry.id   AF-A0A4C1VAX0-F1
#
_cell.length_a   1.000
_cell.length_b   1.000
_cell.length_c   1.000
_cell.angle_alpha   90.00
_cell.angle_beta   90.00
_cell.angle_gamma   90.00
#
_symmetry.space_group_name_H-M   'P 1'
#
loop_
_entity.id
_entity.type
_entity.pdbx_description
1 polymer ?
#
loop_
_entity_poly.entity_id
_entity_poly.type
_entity_poly.pdbx_seq_one_letter_code
_entity_poly.pdbx_strand_id
1 'polypeptide(L)'
;MNLKSRTDEELGDLMFYLSQYDFNIKYAPGKDNLEADCLSRNPALEENENKDELLKIVNLINLEDILMDQNSNEEIPKNRVTGFSPSYLLDGINVAVLPEELKEERTQTYWISDRTTALKNKLKSHNYNKQLFDKKKKYVL
;
A
#
# COMPACT_ATOMS: atom_id res chain seq x y z
N MET A 1 -11.60 32.43 23.61
CA MET A 1 -12.71 32.71 22.67
C MET A 1 -14.00 32.89 23.47
N ASN A 2 -14.90 33.79 23.07
CA ASN A 2 -16.14 34.09 23.81
C ASN A 2 -17.26 33.14 23.33
N LEU A 3 -17.45 32.01 24.02
CA LEU A 3 -18.37 30.92 23.63
C LEU A 3 -19.87 31.19 23.92
N LYS A 4 -20.21 32.38 24.44
CA LYS A 4 -21.51 32.62 25.10
C LYS A 4 -22.74 32.70 24.19
N SER A 5 -22.66 32.49 22.87
CA SER A 5 -23.80 32.82 22.00
C SER A 5 -24.02 31.93 20.76
N ARG A 6 -23.73 30.62 20.78
CA ARG A 6 -24.04 29.77 19.61
C ARG A 6 -24.81 28.51 19.99
N THR A 7 -25.90 28.27 19.26
CA THR A 7 -26.93 27.24 19.43
C THR A 7 -26.62 25.94 18.67
N ASP A 8 -25.41 25.80 18.14
CA ASP A 8 -25.01 24.67 17.30
C ASP A 8 -24.09 23.74 18.10
N GLU A 9 -24.58 22.52 18.37
CA GLU A 9 -23.93 21.51 19.22
C GLU A 9 -22.63 21.01 18.60
N GLU A 10 -22.61 20.74 17.29
CA GLU A 10 -21.42 20.25 16.57
C GLU A 10 -20.28 21.27 16.58
N LEU A 11 -20.63 22.56 16.45
CA LEU A 11 -19.65 23.64 16.51
C LEU A 11 -19.13 23.86 17.93
N GLY A 12 -19.97 23.58 18.94
CA GLY A 12 -19.58 23.58 20.35
C GLY A 12 -18.52 22.52 20.66
N ASP A 13 -18.75 21.29 20.21
CA ASP A 13 -17.83 20.17 20.38
C ASP A 13 -16.50 20.43 19.68
N LEU A 14 -16.53 20.88 18.43
CA LEU A 14 -15.32 21.25 17.69
C LEU A 14 -14.50 22.31 18.44
N MET A 15 -15.17 23.29 19.06
CA MET A 15 -14.52 24.37 19.78
C MET A 15 -13.97 23.94 21.14
N PHE A 16 -14.64 22.98 21.78
CA PHE A 16 -14.10 22.31 22.96
C PHE A 16 -12.79 21.58 22.62
N TYR A 17 -12.76 20.79 21.54
CA TYR A 17 -11.53 20.10 21.11
C TYR A 17 -10.40 21.07 20.76
N LEU A 18 -10.70 22.12 19.98
CA LEU A 18 -9.69 23.12 19.62
C LEU A 18 -9.10 23.82 20.85
N SER A 19 -9.91 24.09 21.88
CA SER A 19 -9.43 24.76 23.10
C SER A 19 -8.38 23.97 23.89
N GLN A 20 -8.23 22.67 23.65
CA GLN A 20 -7.24 21.82 24.32
C GLN A 20 -5.83 22.01 23.76
N TYR A 21 -5.69 22.64 22.60
CA TYR A 21 -4.42 22.84 21.92
C TYR A 21 -3.91 24.27 22.08
N ASP A 22 -2.61 24.43 22.26
CA ASP A 22 -1.95 25.74 22.18
C ASP A 22 -1.62 26.05 20.72
N PHE A 23 -2.52 26.78 20.05
CA PHE A 23 -2.37 27.13 18.64
C PHE A 23 -2.39 28.63 18.42
N ASN A 24 -1.60 29.07 17.44
CA ASN A 24 -1.56 30.45 16.98
C ASN A 24 -2.09 30.53 15.55
N ILE A 25 -3.14 31.31 15.32
CA ILE A 25 -3.71 31.51 13.98
C ILE A 25 -2.85 32.51 13.23
N LYS A 26 -2.15 32.04 12.20
CA LYS A 26 -1.45 32.90 11.25
C LYS A 26 -2.30 33.04 9.98
N TYR A 27 -2.72 34.26 9.68
CA TYR A 27 -3.42 34.55 8.43
C TYR A 27 -2.42 34.55 7.26
N ALA A 28 -2.74 33.79 6.22
CA ALA A 28 -2.07 33.84 4.93
C ALA A 28 -3.12 34.21 3.85
N PRO A 29 -2.86 35.20 2.99
CA PRO A 29 -3.74 35.51 1.86
C PRO A 29 -3.92 34.28 0.95
N GLY A 30 -5.14 34.06 0.44
CA GLY A 30 -5.45 32.90 -0.40
C GLY A 30 -4.60 32.81 -1.68
N LYS A 31 -4.16 33.96 -2.20
CA LYS A 31 -3.26 34.03 -3.37
C LYS A 31 -1.90 33.37 -3.12
N ASP A 32 -1.41 33.40 -1.89
CA ASP A 32 -0.09 32.87 -1.52
C ASP A 32 -0.21 31.47 -0.87
N ASN A 33 -1.43 30.97 -0.68
CA ASN A 33 -1.73 29.71 0.00
C ASN A 33 -2.25 28.69 -1.01
N LEU A 34 -1.30 28.10 -1.74
CA LEU A 34 -1.58 27.13 -2.79
C LEU A 34 -2.36 25.91 -2.24
N GLU A 35 -2.03 25.45 -1.04
CA GLU A 35 -2.68 24.31 -0.39
C GLU A 35 -4.16 24.59 -0.13
N ALA A 36 -4.48 25.77 0.41
CA ALA A 36 -5.87 26.16 0.63
C ALA A 36 -6.62 26.37 -0.70
N ASP A 37 -5.96 26.96 -1.70
CA ASP A 37 -6.54 27.11 -3.03
C ASP A 37 -6.90 25.73 -3.62
N CYS A 38 -5.97 24.78 -3.63
CA CYS A 38 -6.20 23.40 -4.09
C CYS A 38 -7.34 22.69 -3.36
N LEU A 39 -7.47 22.84 -2.04
CA LEU A 39 -8.55 22.21 -1.25
C LEU A 39 -9.91 22.90 -1.41
N SER A 40 -9.91 24.17 -1.82
CA SER A 40 -11.13 24.95 -2.06
C SER A 40 -11.68 24.80 -3.48
N ARG A 41 -10.87 24.29 -4.42
CA ARG A 41 -11.27 24.08 -5.81
C ARG A 41 -12.43 23.09 -5.88
N ASN A 42 -13.51 23.52 -6.53
CA ASN A 42 -14.66 22.67 -6.78
C ASN A 42 -14.32 21.68 -7.91
N PRO A 43 -14.44 20.35 -7.68
CA PRO A 43 -14.12 19.34 -8.69
C PRO A 43 -14.95 19.41 -9.98
N ALA A 44 -16.07 20.14 -9.97
CA ALA A 44 -16.97 20.27 -11.12
C ALA A 44 -16.65 21.46 -12.06
N LEU A 45 -15.61 22.25 -11.76
CA LEU A 45 -15.19 23.39 -12.59
C LEU A 45 -13.95 23.01 -13.41
N GLU A 46 -13.85 23.58 -14.62
CA GLU A 46 -12.70 23.38 -15.51
C GLU A 46 -11.39 23.84 -14.84
N GLU A 47 -10.32 23.07 -15.04
CA GLU A 47 -9.00 23.36 -14.48
C GLU A 47 -8.41 24.64 -15.09
N ASN A 48 -7.83 25.48 -14.24
CA ASN A 48 -7.02 26.61 -14.69
C ASN A 48 -5.67 26.06 -15.20
N GLU A 49 -5.21 26.46 -16.40
CA GLU A 49 -3.99 25.95 -17.07
C GLU A 49 -2.65 26.25 -16.36
N ASN A 50 -2.69 26.78 -15.14
CA ASN A 50 -1.49 27.28 -14.46
C ASN A 50 -0.64 26.13 -13.89
N LYS A 51 0.27 25.61 -14.73
CA LYS A 51 1.18 24.48 -14.41
C LYS A 51 2.23 24.81 -13.36
N ASP A 52 2.44 26.09 -13.04
CA ASP A 52 3.42 26.54 -12.04
C ASP A 52 2.90 26.39 -10.60
N GLU A 53 1.58 26.19 -10.44
CA GLU A 53 0.87 25.99 -9.16
C GLU A 53 0.62 24.50 -8.85
N LEU A 54 1.46 23.59 -9.36
CA LEU A 54 1.38 22.20 -8.96
C LEU A 54 1.87 22.05 -7.51
N LEU A 55 1.01 21.52 -6.64
CA LEU A 55 1.39 21.10 -5.30
C LEU A 55 2.65 20.25 -5.41
N LYS A 56 3.71 20.69 -4.72
CA LYS A 56 4.91 19.89 -4.54
C LYS A 56 4.48 18.70 -3.67
N ILE A 57 4.20 17.57 -4.31
CA ILE A 57 3.95 16.33 -3.58
C ILE A 57 5.27 16.00 -2.89
N VAL A 58 5.42 16.42 -1.64
CA VAL A 58 6.57 16.06 -0.83
C VAL A 58 6.34 14.60 -0.48
N ASN A 59 7.10 13.71 -1.13
CA ASN A 59 7.13 12.32 -0.71
C ASN A 59 7.77 12.30 0.68
N LEU A 60 6.96 12.17 1.72
CA LEU A 60 7.40 12.17 3.12
C LEU A 60 8.09 10.86 3.51
N ILE A 61 8.09 9.88 2.61
CA ILE A 61 8.68 8.56 2.81
C ILE A 61 10.05 8.57 2.13
N ASN A 62 11.10 8.36 2.92
CA ASN A 62 12.45 8.25 2.37
C ASN A 62 12.67 6.89 1.73
N LEU A 63 13.60 6.84 0.78
CA LEU A 63 13.98 5.58 0.14
C LEU A 63 14.50 4.56 1.17
N GLU A 64 15.23 5.02 2.19
CA GLU A 64 15.68 4.15 3.29
C GLU A 64 14.52 3.51 4.05
N ASP A 65 13.44 4.25 4.28
CA ASP A 65 12.26 3.76 5.02
C ASP A 65 11.56 2.63 4.24
N ILE A 66 11.43 2.79 2.91
CA ILE A 66 10.85 1.77 2.02
C ILE A 66 11.71 0.51 2.02
N LEU A 67 13.03 0.65 1.95
CA LEU A 67 13.96 -0.49 1.96
C LEU A 67 13.95 -1.22 3.30
N MET A 68 13.89 -0.49 4.42
CA MET A 68 13.75 -1.09 5.75
C MET A 68 12.45 -1.88 5.88
N ASP A 69 11.33 -1.32 5.43
CA ASP A 69 10.03 -2.00 5.47
C ASP A 69 10.02 -3.25 4.59
N GLN A 70 10.60 -3.20 3.39
CA GLN A 70 10.67 -4.34 2.48
C GLN A 70 11.56 -5.47 3.01
N ASN A 71 12.70 -5.13 3.63
CA ASN A 71 13.57 -6.11 4.28
C ASN A 71 12.93 -6.69 5.55
N SER A 72 12.16 -5.90 6.28
CA SER A 72 11.40 -6.39 7.44
C SER A 72 10.22 -7.27 7.01
N ASN A 73 9.67 -7.05 5.82
CA ASN A 73 8.62 -7.84 5.18
C ASN A 73 9.14 -8.95 4.25
N GLU A 74 10.25 -9.60 4.62
CA GLU A 74 10.80 -10.79 3.94
C GLU A 74 9.78 -11.93 3.69
N GLU A 75 8.58 -11.87 4.28
CA GLU A 75 7.58 -12.94 4.27
C GLU A 75 6.43 -12.79 3.27
N ILE A 76 6.36 -11.73 2.44
CA ILE A 76 5.17 -11.52 1.57
C ILE A 76 4.99 -12.59 0.45
N PRO A 77 6.00 -13.37 -0.01
CA PRO A 77 5.75 -14.53 -0.86
C PRO A 77 5.52 -15.85 -0.09
N LYS A 78 5.82 -15.93 1.22
CA LYS A 78 5.96 -17.23 1.93
C LYS A 78 4.65 -18.01 2.09
N ASN A 79 3.49 -17.39 1.88
CA ASN A 79 2.19 -18.06 2.00
C ASN A 79 1.67 -18.72 0.71
N ARG A 80 2.45 -18.78 -0.38
CA ARG A 80 2.04 -19.53 -1.58
C ARG A 80 2.55 -20.96 -1.50
N VAL A 81 1.63 -21.91 -1.72
CA VAL A 81 1.93 -23.36 -1.80
C VAL A 81 3.12 -23.67 -2.74
N THR A 82 3.31 -22.89 -3.80
CA THR A 82 4.38 -23.08 -4.78
C THR A 82 5.70 -22.40 -4.41
N GLY A 83 5.68 -21.34 -3.60
CA GLY A 83 6.85 -20.48 -3.32
C GLY A 83 7.25 -19.51 -4.44
N PHE A 84 6.50 -19.48 -5.55
CA PHE A 84 6.82 -18.67 -6.73
C PHE A 84 5.60 -17.87 -7.22
N SER A 85 5.84 -16.73 -7.87
CA SER A 85 4.80 -15.91 -8.50
C SER A 85 4.23 -16.59 -9.76
N PRO A 86 2.91 -16.46 -10.05
CA PRO A 86 2.31 -16.95 -11.29
C PRO A 86 3.00 -16.39 -12.55
N SER A 87 3.24 -15.08 -12.60
CA SER A 87 3.89 -14.44 -13.75
C SER A 87 5.31 -14.95 -13.98
N TYR A 88 6.05 -15.25 -12.90
CA TYR A 88 7.36 -15.88 -13.00
C TYR A 88 7.26 -17.30 -13.57
N LEU A 89 6.33 -18.13 -13.09
CA LEU A 89 6.21 -19.53 -13.55
C LEU A 89 5.69 -19.67 -14.99
N LEU A 90 4.86 -18.74 -15.44
CA LEU A 90 4.26 -18.75 -16.77
C LEU A 90 5.15 -18.12 -17.83
N ASP A 91 5.63 -16.90 -17.53
CA ASP A 91 6.24 -16.02 -18.52
C ASP A 91 7.74 -15.78 -18.27
N GLY A 92 8.29 -16.30 -17.16
CA GLY A 92 9.69 -16.07 -16.76
C GLY A 92 9.95 -14.66 -16.25
N ILE A 93 8.91 -13.83 -16.09
CA ILE A 93 9.04 -12.43 -15.69
C ILE A 93 9.49 -12.36 -14.23
N ASN A 94 10.63 -11.71 -13.99
CA ASN A 94 11.10 -11.43 -12.65
C ASN A 94 10.27 -10.28 -12.06
N VAL A 95 9.43 -10.61 -11.07
CA VAL A 95 8.54 -9.68 -10.39
C VAL A 95 9.18 -9.06 -9.14
N ALA A 96 10.49 -9.29 -8.91
CA ALA A 96 11.21 -8.67 -7.82
C ALA A 96 11.28 -7.15 -8.04
N VAL A 97 11.02 -6.41 -6.98
CA VAL A 97 11.13 -4.94 -6.92
C VAL A 97 12.60 -4.47 -6.96
N LEU A 98 13.54 -5.42 -7.08
CA LEU A 98 14.96 -5.15 -7.11
C LEU A 98 15.34 -4.38 -8.41
N PRO A 99 16.22 -3.35 -8.33
CA PRO A 99 16.77 -2.68 -9.52
C PRO A 99 17.42 -3.68 -10.48
N GLU A 100 17.31 -3.42 -11.79
CA GLU A 100 17.78 -4.36 -12.84
C GLU A 100 19.28 -4.64 -12.70
N GLU A 101 20.06 -3.65 -12.25
CA GLU A 101 21.50 -3.72 -12.05
C GLU A 101 21.92 -4.71 -10.95
N LEU A 102 21.02 -5.03 -10.03
CA LEU A 102 21.25 -5.94 -8.92
C LEU A 102 20.62 -7.33 -9.18
N LYS A 103 19.91 -7.51 -10.29
CA LYS A 103 19.32 -8.81 -10.62
C LYS A 103 20.40 -9.74 -11.16
N GLU A 104 20.47 -10.93 -10.58
CA GLU A 104 21.28 -12.01 -11.15
C GLU A 104 20.70 -12.45 -12.49
N GLU A 105 21.56 -12.60 -13.50
CA GLU A 105 21.18 -13.22 -14.76
C GLU A 105 20.81 -14.70 -14.51
N ARG A 106 19.54 -15.04 -14.74
CA ARG A 106 19.06 -16.41 -14.60
C ARG A 106 18.90 -17.09 -15.94
N THR A 107 19.58 -18.21 -16.11
CA THR A 107 19.48 -19.06 -17.31
C THR A 107 18.14 -19.80 -17.34
N GLN A 108 17.65 -20.12 -18.54
CA GLN A 108 16.44 -20.93 -18.79
C GLN A 108 16.38 -22.24 -17.97
N THR A 109 17.54 -22.86 -17.71
CA THR A 109 17.66 -24.10 -16.93
C THR A 109 17.19 -23.93 -15.49
N TYR A 110 17.50 -22.79 -14.87
CA TYR A 110 17.07 -22.46 -13.52
C TYR A 110 15.55 -22.31 -13.45
N TRP A 111 14.96 -21.62 -14.43
CA TRP A 111 13.51 -21.45 -14.53
C TRP A 111 12.75 -22.78 -14.65
N ILE A 112 13.27 -23.72 -15.44
CA ILE A 112 12.68 -25.07 -15.57
C ILE A 112 12.77 -25.83 -14.23
N SER A 113 13.91 -25.76 -13.54
CA SER A 113 14.09 -26.34 -12.21
C SER A 113 13.07 -25.78 -11.20
N ASP A 114 12.88 -24.45 -11.18
CA ASP A 114 11.92 -23.79 -10.29
C ASP A 114 10.47 -24.25 -10.57
N ARG A 115 10.11 -24.41 -11.85
CA ARG A 115 8.80 -24.96 -12.23
C ARG A 115 8.60 -26.39 -11.72
N THR A 116 9.63 -27.23 -11.80
CA THR A 116 9.55 -28.60 -11.26
C THR A 116 9.42 -28.59 -9.73
N THR A 117 10.11 -27.67 -9.05
CA THR A 117 10.00 -27.47 -7.60
C THR A 117 8.61 -27.01 -7.21
N ALA A 118 8.04 -26.03 -7.92
CA ALA A 118 6.68 -25.54 -7.72
C ALA A 118 5.64 -26.67 -7.84
N LEU A 119 5.79 -27.53 -8.85
CA LEU A 119 4.91 -28.68 -9.07
C LEU A 119 5.01 -29.70 -7.93
N LYS A 120 6.23 -30.01 -7.48
CA LYS A 120 6.47 -30.91 -6.34
C LYS A 120 5.81 -30.39 -5.07
N ASN A 121 5.92 -29.10 -4.79
CA ASN A 121 5.30 -28.47 -3.63
C ASN A 121 3.77 -28.52 -3.71
N LYS A 122 3.20 -28.26 -4.88
CA LYS A 122 1.75 -28.38 -5.13
C LYS A 122 1.24 -29.80 -4.91
N LEU A 123 1.93 -30.82 -5.42
CA LEU A 123 1.59 -32.22 -5.21
C LEU A 123 1.63 -32.60 -3.73
N LYS A 124 2.67 -32.17 -3.01
CA LYS A 124 2.81 -32.41 -1.56
C LYS A 124 1.63 -31.81 -0.79
N SER A 125 1.31 -30.54 -1.04
CA SER A 125 0.18 -29.86 -0.40
C SER A 125 -1.16 -30.51 -0.75
N HIS A 126 -1.37 -30.86 -2.02
CA HIS A 126 -2.58 -31.54 -2.48
C HIS A 126 -2.78 -32.88 -1.76
N ASN A 127 -1.74 -33.71 -1.68
CA ASN A 127 -1.80 -35.02 -1.03
C ASN A 127 -2.09 -34.88 0.48
N TYR A 128 -1.47 -33.90 1.14
CA TYR A 128 -1.75 -33.60 2.55
C TYR A 128 -3.21 -33.18 2.78
N ASN A 129 -3.71 -32.25 1.97
CA ASN A 129 -5.10 -31.77 2.05
C ASN A 129 -6.10 -32.89 1.76
N LYS A 130 -5.79 -33.77 0.80
CA LYS A 130 -6.61 -34.96 0.48
C LYS A 130 -6.73 -35.89 1.68
N GLN A 131 -5.61 -36.20 2.37
CA GLN A 131 -5.63 -37.02 3.57
C GLN A 131 -6.49 -36.41 4.69
N LEU A 132 -6.43 -35.10 4.89
CA LEU A 132 -7.27 -34.38 5.86
C LEU A 132 -8.77 -34.48 5.51
N PHE A 133 -9.10 -34.26 4.23
CA PHE A 133 -10.47 -34.32 3.74
C PHE A 133 -11.06 -35.73 3.89
N ASP A 134 -10.32 -36.74 3.46
CA ASP A 134 -10.77 -38.15 3.52
C ASP A 134 -10.93 -38.63 4.98
N LYS A 135 -10.10 -38.16 5.91
CA LYS A 135 -10.25 -38.43 7.36
C LYS A 135 -11.56 -37.87 7.92
N LYS A 136 -11.94 -36.64 7.54
CA LYS A 136 -13.19 -36.00 8.00
C LYS A 136 -14.45 -36.66 7.41
N LYS A 137 -14.32 -37.36 6.29
CA LYS A 137 -15.44 -38.05 5.63
C LYS A 137 -15.88 -39.35 6.32
N LYS A 138 -15.02 -39.96 7.16
CA LYS A 138 -15.33 -41.20 7.90
C LYS A 138 -16.32 -41.04 9.06
N TYR A 139 -16.62 -39.81 9.49
CA TYR A 139 -17.48 -39.53 10.64
C TYR A 139 -18.86 -38.96 10.25
N VAL A 140 -19.24 -39.02 8.96
CA VAL A 140 -20.49 -38.45 8.41
C VAL A 140 -21.39 -39.54 7.78
N LEU A 141 -21.28 -40.78 8.27
CA LEU A 141 -22.23 -41.87 8.02
C LEU A 141 -22.63 -42.48 9.36
#